data_AF-A0A353M455-F1
#
_entry.id   AF-A0A353M455-F1
#
_cell.length_a   1.000
_cell.length_b   1.000
_cell.length_c   1.000
_cell.angle_alpha   90.00
_cell.angle_beta   90.00
_cell.angle_gamma   90.00
#
_symmetry.space_group_name_H-M   'P 1'
#
loop_
_entity.id
_entity.type
_entity.pdbx_description
1 polymer ?
#
loop_
_entity_poly.entity_id
_entity_poly.type
_entity_poly.pdbx_seq_one_letter_code
_entity_poly.pdbx_strand_id
1 'polypeptide(L)'
;MQEQPKTPKAPSFLEFFVYWLKLGFISFGGPAGQISMMHQELVEKRRWISEHRFLHALNYTMVLPGPEAQQLATYIGWLMFGVRGGIVAGVLFVLPSLFILSALTWVYLT
;
A
#
# COMPACT_ATOMS: atom_id res chain seq x y z
N MET A 1 12.52 25.66 -18.84
CA MET A 1 12.52 25.37 -17.39
C MET A 1 12.77 23.87 -17.24
N GLN A 2 13.99 23.46 -16.91
CA GLN A 2 14.31 22.05 -16.68
C GLN A 2 13.73 21.67 -15.32
N GLU A 3 12.72 20.80 -15.32
CA GLU A 3 12.05 20.33 -14.10
C GLU A 3 13.04 19.44 -13.34
N GLN A 4 13.61 19.97 -12.26
CA GLN A 4 14.61 19.27 -11.46
C GLN A 4 14.06 17.94 -10.94
N PRO A 5 14.80 16.82 -11.01
CA PRO A 5 14.37 15.55 -10.45
C PRO A 5 14.33 15.69 -8.93
N LYS A 6 13.18 16.07 -8.39
CA LYS A 6 12.95 16.23 -6.95
C LYS A 6 13.17 14.86 -6.29
N THR A 7 14.21 14.79 -5.47
CA THR A 7 14.65 13.61 -4.75
C THR A 7 13.49 13.02 -3.93
N PRO A 8 13.27 11.68 -3.94
CA PRO A 8 12.22 11.06 -3.15
C PRO A 8 12.38 11.42 -1.66
N LYS A 9 11.32 11.94 -1.04
CA LYS A 9 11.34 12.30 0.38
C LYS A 9 11.08 11.04 1.19
N ALA A 10 12.02 10.65 2.04
CA ALA A 10 11.81 9.52 2.94
C ALA A 10 10.68 9.83 3.93
N PRO A 11 9.63 8.99 4.03
CA PRO A 11 8.57 9.19 5.00
C PRO A 11 9.05 8.98 6.42
N SER A 12 8.35 9.61 7.36
CA SER A 12 8.37 9.15 8.74
C SER A 12 7.60 7.83 8.88
N PHE A 13 7.98 7.00 9.85
CA PHE A 13 7.30 5.72 10.10
C PHE A 13 5.81 5.92 10.46
N LEU A 14 5.48 7.02 11.13
CA LEU A 14 4.10 7.33 11.52
C LEU A 14 3.24 7.70 10.31
N GLU A 15 3.76 8.53 9.39
CA GLU A 15 3.05 8.82 8.13
C GLU A 15 2.81 7.56 7.31
N PHE A 16 3.81 6.68 7.24
CA PHE A 16 3.71 5.38 6.59
C PHE A 16 2.61 4.50 7.21
N PHE A 17 2.62 4.37 8.54
CA PHE A 17 1.62 3.59 9.28
C PHE A 17 0.20 4.11 9.03
N VAL A 18 -0.01 5.44 9.16
CA VAL A 18 -1.31 6.08 8.95
C VAL A 18 -1.78 5.91 7.51
N TYR A 19 -0.87 6.00 6.52
CA TYR A 19 -1.20 5.76 5.13
C TYR A 19 -1.73 4.35 4.89
N TRP A 20 -1.03 3.31 5.35
CA TRP A 20 -1.46 1.92 5.14
C TRP A 20 -2.74 1.58 5.90
N LEU A 21 -2.90 2.09 7.12
CA LEU A 21 -4.14 1.95 7.88
C LEU A 21 -5.32 2.57 7.11
N LYS A 22 -5.14 3.79 6.60
CA LYS A 22 -6.17 4.47 5.80
C LYS A 22 -6.45 3.74 4.49
N LEU A 23 -5.41 3.26 3.81
CA LEU A 23 -5.57 2.51 2.56
C LEU A 23 -6.41 1.25 2.81
N GLY A 24 -6.14 0.48 3.87
CA GLY A 24 -6.93 -0.70 4.23
C GLY A 24 -8.41 -0.39 4.49
N PHE A 25 -8.75 0.77 5.05
CA PHE A 25 -10.15 1.22 5.19
C PHE A 25 -10.79 1.66 3.87
N ILE A 26 -10.00 2.05 2.87
CA ILE A 26 -10.48 2.58 1.57
C ILE A 26 -10.10 1.60 0.44
N SER A 27 -9.82 0.33 0.76
CA SER A 27 -9.43 -0.73 -0.18
C SER A 27 -10.62 -1.24 -1.03
N PHE A 28 -11.44 -0.34 -1.58
CA PHE A 28 -12.58 -0.64 -2.43
C PHE A 28 -12.28 -0.30 -3.91
N GLY A 29 -12.94 -0.97 -4.86
CA GLY A 29 -12.75 -0.71 -6.30
C GLY A 29 -11.91 -1.76 -7.05
N GLY A 30 -11.63 -2.91 -6.42
CA GLY A 30 -10.88 -4.02 -7.03
C GLY A 30 -9.37 -3.82 -7.09
N PRO A 31 -8.59 -4.81 -7.56
CA PRO A 31 -7.13 -4.77 -7.55
C PRO A 31 -6.56 -3.59 -8.33
N ALA A 32 -7.09 -3.30 -9.53
CA ALA A 32 -6.64 -2.18 -10.35
C ALA A 32 -6.87 -0.81 -9.68
N GLY A 33 -8.02 -0.65 -8.99
CA GLY A 33 -8.31 0.56 -8.22
C GLY A 33 -7.33 0.76 -7.06
N GLN A 34 -7.06 -0.31 -6.29
CA GLN A 34 -6.10 -0.28 -5.19
C GLN A 34 -4.68 0.05 -5.67
N ILE A 35 -4.22 -0.57 -6.77
CA ILE A 35 -2.90 -0.30 -7.37
C ILE A 35 -2.81 1.15 -7.86
N SER A 36 -3.85 1.67 -8.51
CA SER A 36 -3.91 3.05 -8.98
C SER A 36 -3.85 4.06 -7.81
N MET A 37 -4.58 3.81 -6.72
CA MET A 37 -4.52 4.63 -5.51
C MET A 37 -3.14 4.60 -4.87
N MET A 38 -2.47 3.45 -4.89
CA MET A 38 -1.10 3.31 -4.40
C MET A 38 -0.12 4.09 -5.26
N HIS A 39 -0.22 4.02 -6.59
CA HIS A 39 0.62 4.80 -7.50
C HIS A 39 0.41 6.31 -7.29
N GLN A 40 -0.84 6.78 -7.33
CA GLN A 40 -1.17 8.20 -7.17
C GLN A 40 -0.66 8.77 -5.83
N GLU A 41 -0.86 8.03 -4.73
CA GLU A 41 -0.49 8.55 -3.42
C GLU A 41 1.02 8.39 -3.13
N LEU A 42 1.62 7.23 -3.45
CA LEU A 42 3.02 6.92 -3.10
C LEU A 42 4.04 7.51 -4.09
N VAL A 43 3.68 7.57 -5.38
CA VAL A 43 4.55 8.07 -6.46
C VAL A 43 4.28 9.54 -6.73
N GLU A 44 3.04 9.93 -7.04
CA GLU A 44 2.76 11.28 -7.53
C GLU A 44 2.67 12.31 -6.39
N LYS A 45 1.80 12.08 -5.41
CA LYS A 45 1.51 13.03 -4.34
C LYS A 45 2.62 13.07 -3.28
N ARG A 46 2.96 11.93 -2.69
CA ARG A 46 3.91 11.86 -1.57
C ARG A 46 5.36 11.69 -2.01
N ARG A 47 5.58 11.14 -3.22
CA ARG A 47 6.91 10.91 -3.81
C ARG A 47 7.84 10.12 -2.88
N TRP A 48 7.29 9.13 -2.19
CA TRP A 48 8.03 8.23 -1.29
C TRP A 48 8.83 7.18 -2.06
N ILE A 49 8.31 6.78 -3.24
CA ILE A 49 8.92 5.84 -4.15
C ILE A 49 8.93 6.44 -5.56
N SER A 50 9.98 6.15 -6.34
CA SER A 50 10.05 6.59 -7.72
C SER A 50 9.17 5.71 -8.60
N GLU A 51 8.69 6.27 -9.72
CA GLU A 51 7.88 5.56 -10.71
C GLU A 51 8.54 4.26 -11.17
N HIS A 52 9.83 4.31 -11.51
CA HIS A 52 10.59 3.12 -11.90
C HIS A 52 10.58 2.02 -10.82
N ARG A 53 10.75 2.39 -9.54
CA ARG A 53 10.74 1.39 -8.45
C ARG A 53 9.34 0.82 -8.22
N PHE A 54 8.30 1.66 -8.35
CA PHE A 54 6.91 1.21 -8.25
C PHE A 54 6.55 0.23 -9.38
N LEU A 55 6.88 0.57 -10.63
CA LEU A 55 6.60 -0.28 -11.78
C LEU A 55 7.40 -1.59 -11.73
N HIS A 56 8.64 -1.55 -11.24
CA HIS A 56 9.43 -2.75 -11.04
C HIS A 56 8.81 -3.67 -9.98
N ALA A 57 8.33 -3.11 -8.88
CA ALA A 57 7.57 -3.82 -7.86
C ALA A 57 6.27 -4.43 -8.42
N LEU A 58 5.51 -3.66 -9.21
CA LEU A 58 4.26 -4.12 -9.83
C LEU A 58 4.50 -5.29 -10.78
N ASN A 59 5.46 -5.16 -11.71
CA ASN A 59 5.82 -6.22 -12.65
C ASN A 59 6.27 -7.49 -11.92
N TYR A 60 7.02 -7.34 -10.82
CA TYR A 60 7.42 -8.49 -10.00
C TYR A 60 6.22 -9.20 -9.38
N THR A 61 5.27 -8.45 -8.83
CA THR A 61 4.06 -9.02 -8.21
C THR A 61 3.08 -9.61 -9.22
N MET A 62 3.09 -9.16 -10.48
CA MET A 62 2.29 -9.78 -11.55
C MET A 62 2.79 -11.17 -11.96
N VAL A 63 4.06 -11.48 -11.71
CA VAL A 63 4.64 -12.81 -11.97
C VAL A 63 4.36 -13.78 -10.81
N LEU A 64 4.19 -13.27 -9.60
CA LEU A 64 3.92 -14.07 -8.41
C LEU A 64 2.45 -14.50 -8.36
N PRO A 65 2.15 -15.78 -8.10
CA PRO A 65 0.76 -16.20 -7.89
C PRO A 65 0.24 -15.59 -6.58
N GLY A 66 -0.85 -14.83 -6.63
CA GLY A 66 -1.53 -14.32 -5.44
C GLY A 66 -2.25 -12.98 -5.64
N PRO A 67 -2.72 -12.36 -4.54
CA PRO A 67 -3.43 -11.09 -4.60
C PRO A 67 -2.47 -9.93 -4.91
N GLU A 68 -2.49 -9.48 -6.17
CA GLU A 68 -1.56 -8.48 -6.73
C GLU A 68 -1.40 -7.23 -5.84
N ALA A 69 -2.49 -6.59 -5.44
CA ALA A 69 -2.45 -5.36 -4.65
C ALA A 69 -1.85 -5.57 -3.25
N GLN A 70 -2.14 -6.70 -2.60
CA GLN A 70 -1.58 -7.02 -1.28
C GLN A 70 -0.09 -7.37 -1.36
N GLN A 71 0.31 -8.11 -2.40
CA GLN A 71 1.72 -8.42 -2.64
C GLN A 71 2.51 -7.13 -2.93
N LEU A 72 1.96 -6.25 -3.76
CA LEU A 72 2.53 -4.94 -4.03
C LEU A 72 2.64 -4.09 -2.77
N ALA A 73 1.61 -4.08 -1.93
CA ALA A 73 1.60 -3.38 -0.66
C ALA A 73 2.72 -3.85 0.28
N THR A 74 2.82 -5.17 0.44
CA THR A 74 3.84 -5.81 1.28
C THR A 74 5.25 -5.52 0.75
N TYR A 75 5.44 -5.62 -0.57
CA TYR A 75 6.75 -5.41 -1.19
C TYR A 75 7.18 -3.93 -1.14
N ILE A 76 6.27 -2.99 -1.39
CA ILE A 76 6.56 -1.56 -1.21
C ILE A 76 6.83 -1.22 0.25
N GLY A 77 6.06 -1.79 1.18
CA GLY A 77 6.33 -1.65 2.62
C GLY A 77 7.74 -2.13 2.98
N TRP A 78 8.16 -3.25 2.40
CA TRP A 78 9.50 -3.78 2.56
C TRP A 78 10.59 -2.88 1.97
N LEU A 79 10.37 -2.32 0.77
CA LEU A 79 11.30 -1.39 0.13
C LEU A 79 11.51 -0.09 0.93
N MET A 80 10.55 0.30 1.78
CA MET A 80 10.58 1.56 2.53
C MET A 80 11.19 1.42 3.93
N PHE A 81 10.83 0.38 4.68
CA PHE A 81 11.28 0.18 6.08
C PHE A 81 11.79 -1.25 6.35
N GLY A 82 12.20 -1.99 5.31
CA GLY A 82 12.66 -3.37 5.43
C GLY A 82 11.57 -4.32 5.91
N VAL A 83 11.95 -5.43 6.54
CA VAL A 83 11.02 -6.48 7.00
C VAL A 83 9.88 -5.93 7.86
N ARG A 84 10.18 -4.95 8.74
CA ARG A 84 9.18 -4.30 9.59
C ARG A 84 8.12 -3.56 8.76
N GLY A 85 8.55 -2.83 7.74
CA GLY A 85 7.66 -2.13 6.83
C GLY A 85 6.78 -3.08 6.03
N GLY A 86 7.34 -4.20 5.55
CA GLY A 86 6.59 -5.21 4.82
C GLY A 86 5.48 -5.85 5.66
N ILE A 87 5.81 -6.25 6.89
CA ILE A 87 4.82 -6.81 7.82
C ILE A 87 3.73 -5.77 8.14
N VAL A 88 4.10 -4.53 8.46
CA VAL A 88 3.13 -3.48 8.79
C VAL A 88 2.22 -3.16 7.62
N ALA A 89 2.77 -2.97 6.40
CA ALA A 89 1.98 -2.68 5.21
C ALA A 89 1.03 -3.83 4.88
N GLY A 90 1.52 -5.08 4.87
CA GLY A 90 0.71 -6.26 4.57
C GLY A 90 -0.41 -6.47 5.60
N VAL A 91 -0.11 -6.34 6.89
CA VAL A 91 -1.12 -6.50 7.95
C VAL A 91 -2.16 -5.38 7.87
N LEU A 92 -1.74 -4.11 7.81
CA LEU A 92 -2.66 -2.97 7.78
C LEU A 92 -3.50 -2.89 6.51
N PHE A 93 -3.06 -3.53 5.43
CA PHE A 93 -3.87 -3.64 4.21
C PHE A 93 -5.11 -4.52 4.41
N VAL A 94 -5.02 -5.57 5.24
CA VAL A 94 -6.08 -6.58 5.44
C VAL A 94 -6.85 -6.37 6.74
N LEU A 95 -6.18 -5.89 7.79
CA LEU A 95 -6.71 -5.79 9.15
C LEU A 95 -8.00 -4.95 9.26
N PRO A 96 -8.15 -3.79 8.58
CA PRO A 96 -9.38 -3.01 8.67
C PRO A 96 -10.59 -3.75 8.11
N SER A 97 -10.44 -4.39 6.95
CA SER A 97 -11.50 -5.19 6.32
C SER A 97 -11.93 -6.36 7.21
N LEU A 98 -10.96 -7.05 7.83
CA LEU A 98 -11.24 -8.12 8.79
C LEU A 98 -11.99 -7.62 10.01
N PHE A 99 -11.62 -6.44 10.52
CA PHE A 99 -12.26 -5.83 11.68
C PHE A 99 -13.72 -5.45 11.37
N ILE A 100 -13.96 -4.81 10.22
CA ILE A 100 -15.31 -4.44 9.76
C ILE A 100 -16.17 -5.69 9.59
N LEU A 101 -15.64 -6.73 8.94
CA LEU A 101 -16.38 -7.97 8.72
C LEU A 101 -16.71 -8.65 10.05
N SER A 102 -15.74 -8.76 10.96
CA SER A 102 -15.93 -9.36 12.29
C SER A 102 -16.98 -8.61 13.12
N ALA A 103 -16.95 -7.27 13.09
CA ALA A 103 -17.93 -6.43 13.77
C ALA A 103 -19.34 -6.62 13.18
N LEU A 104 -19.47 -6.67 11.85
CA LEU A 104 -20.75 -6.93 11.19
C LEU A 104 -21.28 -8.33 11.53
N THR A 105 -20.42 -9.36 11.53
CA THR A 105 -20.81 -10.71 11.94
C THR A 105 -21.28 -10.75 13.39
N TRP A 106 -20.60 -10.06 14.30
CA TRP A 106 -21.01 -9.96 15.70
C TRP A 106 -22.40 -9.32 15.85
N VAL A 107 -22.64 -8.21 15.15
CA VAL A 107 -23.94 -7.52 15.16
C VAL A 107 -25.03 -8.37 14.52
N TYR A 108 -24.72 -9.14 13.47
CA TYR A 108 -25.69 -10.02 12.82
C TYR A 108 -26.10 -11.22 13.69
N LEU A 109 -25.18 -11.73 14.51
CA LEU A 109 -25.42 -12.89 15.38
C LEU A 109 -26.04 -12.52 16.74
N THR A 110 -26.06 -11.24 17.10
CA THR A 110 -26.66 -10.72 18.35
C THR A 110 -28.11 -10.31 18.09
#